data_AF-A0A9D9CTJ5-F1
#
_entry.id   AF-A0A9D9CTJ5-F1
#
_cell.length_a   1.000
_cell.length_b   1.000
_cell.length_c   1.000
_cell.angle_alpha   90.00
_cell.angle_beta   90.00
_cell.angle_gamma   90.00
#
_symmetry.space_group_name_H-M   'P 1'
#
loop_
_entity.id
_entity.type
_entity.pdbx_description
1 polymer ?
#
loop_
_entity_poly.entity_id
_entity_poly.type
_entity_poly.pdbx_seq_one_letter_code
_entity_poly.pdbx_strand_id
1 'polypeptide(L)'
;MREKILKYLPFVVLAIITIALAIFSVVGDAGDTSLYSNPFMILGWCAVVVSASYLIFKKRKKMGIPTILIHLSFGIILVGALFSHFSESGIVHLREGETKDYAIKENRDVMKLPFSITLQKFEIEYYHLSDAPKDFVSYVETHGRASHGHASHGRASHGHASQEGHASQEASSSSTHRISMNKVLDVDGYRLFQTSYDEDCNGSILTVAYDPVGTGITYFGYLLLTVSMILFLFGKRSYFRQILRDPLWKTFTVLLLLGVPTLIDAAPRTFPKGKENSNVAEMFGRVRILYNGRVTLMETYALDFTRKLTGKNSYGEYDATQVLAGWIFAPEDWRKEKMIKSKYGMLDFDSAVEILKKGMTGKVMTKEFDKLDEKIGLILDLQSGNPLKIFPRKSDSLIVWETPSTVFKGGMQEFVARVNESTDANYVKYNKFHNKYDGLWGIWYGINV
;
A
#
# COMPACT_ATOMS: atom_id res chain seq x y z
N MET A 1 14.03 -45.03 17.52
CA MET A 1 14.48 -44.06 16.47
C MET A 1 13.30 -43.34 15.81
N ARG A 2 12.27 -44.05 15.31
CA ARG A 2 11.06 -43.45 14.68
C ARG A 2 10.36 -42.35 15.49
N GLU A 3 10.14 -42.55 16.79
CA GLU A 3 9.47 -41.52 17.62
C GLU A 3 10.30 -40.23 17.83
N LYS A 4 11.62 -40.29 17.73
CA LYS A 4 12.47 -39.09 17.84
C LYS A 4 12.36 -38.25 16.57
N ILE A 5 12.34 -38.89 15.40
CA ILE A 5 12.21 -38.24 14.09
C ILE A 5 10.83 -37.57 13.95
N LEU A 6 9.76 -38.27 14.35
CA LEU A 6 8.39 -37.77 14.20
C LEU A 6 8.11 -36.47 14.98
N LYS A 7 8.85 -36.22 16.07
CA LYS A 7 8.72 -35.00 16.89
C LYS A 7 9.25 -33.75 16.18
N TYR A 8 10.26 -33.91 15.32
CA TYR A 8 10.90 -32.79 14.61
C TYR A 8 10.34 -32.60 13.21
N LEU A 9 9.62 -33.58 12.67
CA LEU A 9 9.05 -33.57 11.33
C LEU A 9 8.32 -32.26 10.95
N PRO A 10 7.33 -31.75 11.71
CA PRO A 10 6.64 -30.51 11.33
C PRO A 10 7.58 -29.31 11.26
N PHE A 11 8.59 -29.25 12.13
CA PHE A 11 9.56 -28.15 12.16
C PHE A 11 10.56 -28.22 11.01
N VAL A 12 11.01 -29.42 10.65
CA VAL A 12 11.91 -29.62 9.51
C VAL A 12 11.20 -29.29 8.20
N VAL A 13 9.97 -29.78 8.02
CA VAL A 13 9.17 -29.48 6.82
C VAL A 13 8.86 -27.98 6.74
N LEU A 14 8.47 -27.35 7.85
CA LEU A 14 8.24 -25.91 7.90
C LEU A 14 9.51 -25.12 7.54
N ALA A 15 10.69 -25.52 8.06
CA ALA A 15 11.96 -24.87 7.74
C ALA A 15 12.25 -24.95 6.23
N ILE A 16 12.06 -26.12 5.61
CA ILE A 16 12.25 -26.31 4.16
C ILE A 16 11.31 -25.37 3.37
N ILE A 17 10.03 -25.32 3.74
CA ILE A 17 9.04 -24.42 3.09
C ILE A 17 9.47 -22.97 3.22
N THR A 18 9.88 -22.53 4.41
CA THR A 18 10.30 -21.13 4.64
C THR A 18 11.55 -20.76 3.86
N ILE A 19 12.52 -21.67 3.73
CA ILE A 19 13.72 -21.46 2.92
C ILE A 19 13.34 -21.36 1.44
N ALA A 20 12.46 -22.24 0.96
CA ALA A 20 11.99 -22.21 -0.42
C ALA A 20 11.24 -20.91 -0.74
N LEU A 21 10.36 -20.45 0.16
CA LEU A 21 9.68 -19.14 0.03
C LEU A 21 10.68 -17.98 0.03
N ALA A 22 11.69 -18.01 0.91
CA ALA A 22 12.72 -16.98 0.97
C ALA A 22 13.55 -16.92 -0.33
N ILE A 23 14.01 -18.07 -0.84
CA ILE A 23 14.76 -18.15 -2.11
C ILE A 23 13.89 -17.61 -3.25
N PHE A 24 12.64 -18.06 -3.35
CA PHE A 24 11.74 -17.60 -4.39
C PHE A 24 11.43 -16.11 -4.29
N SER A 25 11.31 -15.54 -3.09
CA SER A 25 11.13 -14.10 -2.92
C SER A 25 12.34 -13.26 -3.36
N VAL A 26 13.54 -13.87 -3.40
CA VAL A 26 14.79 -13.20 -3.82
C VAL A 26 15.07 -13.41 -5.31
N VAL A 27 14.76 -14.60 -5.84
CA VAL A 27 15.09 -15.01 -7.21
C VAL A 27 13.92 -14.82 -8.18
N GLY A 28 12.69 -14.94 -7.71
CA GLY A 28 11.48 -14.82 -8.51
C GLY A 28 11.17 -13.39 -8.91
N ASP A 29 10.45 -13.23 -10.02
CA ASP A 29 9.92 -11.94 -10.42
C ASP A 29 8.81 -11.49 -9.46
N ALA A 30 8.75 -10.19 -9.20
CA ALA A 30 7.71 -9.61 -8.35
C ALA A 30 6.33 -9.89 -8.97
N GLY A 31 5.51 -10.67 -8.26
CA GLY A 31 4.16 -11.03 -8.69
C GLY A 31 4.00 -12.46 -9.21
N ASP A 32 5.08 -13.26 -9.30
CA ASP A 32 4.95 -14.68 -9.65
C ASP A 32 4.28 -15.46 -8.52
N THR A 33 3.08 -15.98 -8.78
CA THR A 33 2.29 -16.78 -7.82
C THR A 33 2.44 -18.28 -8.02
N SER A 34 3.22 -18.73 -9.00
CA SER A 34 3.36 -20.15 -9.39
C SER A 34 3.88 -21.03 -8.26
N LEU A 35 4.68 -20.47 -7.34
CA LEU A 35 5.17 -21.21 -6.19
C LEU A 35 4.05 -21.63 -5.24
N TYR A 36 3.04 -20.79 -5.04
CA TYR A 36 1.96 -21.06 -4.09
C TYR A 36 1.02 -22.17 -4.56
N SER A 37 0.82 -22.29 -5.87
CA SER A 37 0.03 -23.36 -6.50
C SER A 37 0.84 -24.64 -6.77
N ASN A 38 2.15 -24.64 -6.50
CA ASN A 38 3.00 -25.80 -6.73
C ASN A 38 2.56 -27.00 -5.85
N PRO A 39 2.33 -28.20 -6.43
CA PRO A 39 1.91 -29.38 -5.67
C PRO A 39 2.82 -29.73 -4.49
N PHE A 40 4.14 -29.51 -4.60
CA PHE A 40 5.08 -29.76 -3.50
C PHE A 40 4.87 -28.79 -2.33
N MET A 41 4.52 -27.53 -2.61
CA MET A 41 4.20 -26.55 -1.57
C MET A 41 2.89 -26.92 -0.85
N ILE A 42 1.86 -27.28 -1.61
CA ILE A 42 0.57 -27.72 -1.05
C ILE A 42 0.78 -28.97 -0.17
N LEU A 43 1.48 -29.98 -0.69
CA LEU A 43 1.83 -31.19 0.07
C LEU A 43 2.66 -30.88 1.32
N GLY A 44 3.59 -29.93 1.23
CA GLY A 44 4.39 -29.46 2.36
C GLY A 44 3.51 -28.90 3.48
N TRP A 45 2.59 -27.99 3.18
CA TRP A 45 1.66 -27.42 4.15
C TRP A 45 0.74 -28.50 4.76
N CYS A 46 0.23 -29.40 3.94
CA CYS A 46 -0.54 -30.57 4.40
C CYS A 46 0.29 -31.43 5.37
N ALA A 47 1.56 -31.71 5.06
CA ALA A 47 2.44 -32.51 5.90
C ALA A 47 2.70 -31.84 7.26
N VAL A 48 2.89 -30.51 7.29
CA VAL A 48 3.04 -29.75 8.54
C VAL A 48 1.78 -29.87 9.39
N VAL A 49 0.60 -29.62 8.82
CA VAL A 49 -0.68 -29.67 9.56
C VAL A 49 -0.97 -31.07 10.08
N VAL A 50 -0.80 -32.11 9.27
CA VAL A 50 -1.07 -33.51 9.67
C VAL A 50 -0.10 -33.96 10.77
N SER A 51 1.20 -33.72 10.59
CA SER A 51 2.22 -34.14 11.57
C SER A 51 2.10 -33.34 12.88
N ALA A 52 1.80 -32.04 12.83
CA ALA A 52 1.53 -31.23 14.02
C ALA A 52 0.26 -31.70 14.73
N SER A 53 -0.83 -31.95 14.00
CA SER A 53 -2.10 -32.45 14.55
C SER A 53 -1.93 -33.79 15.26
N TYR A 54 -1.14 -34.70 14.69
CA TYR A 54 -0.80 -35.98 15.33
C TYR A 54 -0.07 -35.78 16.66
N LEU A 55 0.95 -34.91 16.70
CA LEU A 55 1.70 -34.63 17.92
C LEU A 55 0.82 -33.97 19.00
N ILE A 56 -0.06 -33.08 18.60
CA ILE A 56 -1.02 -32.40 19.49
C ILE A 56 -2.01 -33.41 20.03
N PHE A 57 -2.58 -34.26 19.18
CA PHE A 57 -3.49 -35.30 19.64
C PHE A 57 -2.84 -36.20 20.69
N LYS A 58 -1.59 -36.62 20.49
CA LYS A 58 -0.83 -37.43 21.47
C LYS A 58 -0.58 -36.67 22.78
N LYS A 59 -0.40 -35.36 22.73
CA LYS A 59 -0.06 -34.51 23.90
C LYS A 59 -1.23 -33.69 24.45
N ARG A 60 -2.45 -33.82 23.90
CA ARG A 60 -3.59 -32.91 24.13
C ARG A 60 -3.92 -32.69 25.61
N LYS A 61 -3.84 -33.74 26.43
CA LYS A 61 -4.12 -33.68 27.88
C LYS A 61 -3.13 -32.80 28.66
N LYS A 62 -1.96 -32.51 28.09
CA LYS A 62 -0.90 -31.67 28.69
C LYS A 62 -0.86 -30.26 28.10
N MET A 63 -1.68 -29.96 27.08
CA MET A 63 -1.66 -28.68 26.36
C MET A 63 -2.80 -27.78 26.83
N GLY A 64 -2.58 -26.47 26.82
CA GLY A 64 -3.65 -25.50 27.06
C GLY A 64 -4.62 -25.47 25.88
N ILE A 65 -5.91 -25.24 26.17
CA ILE A 65 -6.96 -25.05 25.16
C ILE A 65 -6.54 -24.04 24.07
N PRO A 66 -5.92 -22.87 24.39
CA PRO A 66 -5.54 -21.91 23.35
C PRO A 66 -4.55 -22.48 22.34
N THR A 67 -3.60 -23.31 22.77
CA THR A 67 -2.63 -23.94 21.87
C THR A 67 -3.31 -24.92 20.92
N ILE A 68 -4.31 -25.68 21.40
CA ILE A 68 -5.08 -26.58 20.54
C ILE A 68 -5.88 -25.78 19.51
N LEU A 69 -6.51 -24.67 19.91
CA LEU A 69 -7.29 -23.81 19.03
C LEU A 69 -6.44 -23.15 17.94
N ILE A 70 -5.22 -22.70 18.25
CA ILE A 70 -4.28 -22.17 17.24
C ILE A 70 -4.05 -23.20 16.13
N HIS A 71 -3.78 -24.45 16.47
CA HIS A 71 -3.48 -25.48 15.46
C HIS A 71 -4.73 -25.96 14.73
N LEU A 72 -5.87 -26.02 15.42
CA LEU A 72 -7.16 -26.25 14.77
C LEU A 72 -7.46 -25.18 13.73
N SER A 73 -7.16 -23.90 14.03
CA SER A 73 -7.36 -22.80 13.09
C SER A 73 -6.55 -22.96 11.80
N PHE A 74 -5.28 -23.40 11.89
CA PHE A 74 -4.47 -23.71 10.71
C PHE A 74 -5.06 -24.85 9.87
N GLY A 75 -5.61 -25.88 10.52
CA GLY A 75 -6.33 -26.94 9.82
C GLY A 75 -7.56 -26.43 9.06
N ILE A 76 -8.36 -25.58 9.70
CA ILE A 76 -9.55 -24.96 9.09
C ILE A 76 -9.16 -24.07 7.90
N ILE A 77 -8.12 -23.25 8.04
CA ILE A 77 -7.61 -22.39 6.96
C ILE A 77 -7.16 -23.25 5.77
N LEU A 78 -6.45 -24.37 6.02
CA LEU A 78 -6.00 -25.26 4.94
C LEU A 78 -7.18 -25.95 4.24
N VAL A 79 -8.21 -26.35 4.98
CA VAL A 79 -9.45 -26.91 4.40
C VAL A 79 -10.15 -25.85 3.54
N GLY A 80 -10.28 -24.61 4.03
CA GLY A 80 -10.86 -23.51 3.27
C GLY A 80 -10.08 -23.24 1.98
N ALA A 81 -8.74 -23.17 2.07
CA ALA A 81 -7.87 -23.01 0.91
C ALA A 81 -7.98 -24.16 -0.09
N LEU A 82 -8.20 -25.40 0.36
CA LEU A 82 -8.45 -26.55 -0.52
C LEU A 82 -9.74 -26.38 -1.31
N PHE A 83 -10.83 -25.94 -0.67
CA PHE A 83 -12.08 -25.62 -1.38
C PHE A 83 -11.89 -24.48 -2.37
N SER A 84 -11.19 -23.41 -1.98
CA SER A 84 -10.88 -22.29 -2.88
C SER A 84 -9.94 -22.70 -4.02
N HIS A 85 -9.10 -23.72 -3.87
CA HIS A 85 -8.23 -24.21 -4.95
C HIS A 85 -9.02 -24.81 -6.11
N PHE A 86 -10.19 -25.40 -5.83
CA PHE A 86 -11.12 -25.90 -6.85
C PHE A 86 -12.15 -24.85 -7.30
N SER A 87 -12.06 -23.61 -6.78
CA SER A 87 -12.90 -22.52 -7.23
C SER A 87 -12.55 -22.10 -8.65
N GLU A 88 -13.55 -21.63 -9.38
CA GLU A 88 -13.33 -21.09 -10.72
C GLU A 88 -13.18 -19.57 -10.66
N SER A 89 -12.25 -19.04 -11.44
CA SER A 89 -12.11 -17.60 -11.64
C SER A 89 -11.76 -17.28 -13.08
N GLY A 90 -12.15 -16.07 -13.50
CA GLY A 90 -11.90 -15.57 -14.84
C GLY A 90 -12.01 -14.06 -14.91
N ILE A 91 -11.65 -13.51 -16.07
CA ILE A 91 -11.70 -12.08 -16.35
C ILE A 91 -12.83 -11.82 -17.34
N VAL A 92 -13.67 -10.83 -17.03
CA VAL A 92 -14.68 -10.27 -17.92
C VAL A 92 -14.24 -8.85 -18.25
N HIS A 93 -13.86 -8.62 -19.51
CA HIS A 93 -13.66 -7.28 -20.04
C HIS A 93 -14.97 -6.81 -20.65
N LEU A 94 -15.48 -5.64 -20.24
CA LEU A 94 -16.71 -5.06 -20.77
C LEU A 94 -16.43 -3.65 -21.23
N ARG A 95 -16.99 -3.27 -22.38
CA ARG A 95 -17.13 -1.87 -22.80
C ARG A 95 -18.54 -1.35 -22.54
N GLU A 96 -18.71 -0.03 -22.47
CA GLU A 96 -20.02 0.57 -22.20
C GLU A 96 -21.07 0.10 -23.22
N GLY A 97 -22.23 -0.35 -22.73
CA GLY A 97 -23.30 -0.97 -23.50
C GLY A 97 -23.06 -2.43 -23.90
N GLU A 98 -21.86 -2.99 -23.65
CA GLU A 98 -21.56 -4.38 -23.95
C GLU A 98 -22.12 -5.31 -22.87
N THR A 99 -22.75 -6.40 -23.32
CA THR A 99 -23.26 -7.48 -22.46
C THR A 99 -22.46 -8.76 -22.69
N LYS A 100 -21.98 -9.38 -21.60
CA LYS A 100 -21.35 -10.71 -21.64
C LYS A 100 -21.96 -11.65 -20.59
N ASP A 101 -22.08 -12.92 -20.96
CA ASP A 101 -22.52 -14.03 -20.10
C ASP A 101 -21.38 -15.04 -19.87
N TYR A 102 -20.14 -14.62 -20.06
CA TYR A 102 -18.96 -15.47 -19.88
C TYR A 102 -17.74 -14.67 -19.39
N ALA A 103 -16.83 -15.37 -18.73
CA ALA A 103 -15.50 -14.90 -18.35
C ALA A 103 -14.41 -15.72 -19.06
N ILE A 104 -13.22 -15.16 -19.20
CA ILE A 104 -12.05 -15.84 -19.80
C ILE A 104 -11.13 -16.27 -18.65
N LYS A 105 -10.86 -17.58 -18.55
CA LYS A 105 -9.94 -18.14 -17.55
C LYS A 105 -8.48 -17.88 -17.95
N GLU A 106 -7.55 -18.08 -17.02
CA GLU A 106 -6.10 -17.89 -17.25
C GLU A 106 -5.56 -18.75 -18.42
N ASN A 107 -6.08 -19.97 -18.57
CA ASN A 107 -5.75 -20.87 -19.68
C ASN A 107 -6.45 -20.53 -21.01
N ARG A 108 -7.13 -19.38 -21.09
CA ARG A 108 -7.94 -18.88 -22.21
C ARG A 108 -9.21 -19.67 -22.49
N ASP A 109 -9.61 -20.58 -21.61
CA ASP A 109 -10.91 -21.24 -21.71
C ASP A 109 -12.04 -20.28 -21.32
N VAL A 110 -13.23 -20.54 -21.88
CA VAL A 110 -14.43 -19.76 -21.60
C VAL A 110 -15.17 -20.35 -20.39
N MET A 111 -15.36 -19.53 -19.36
CA MET A 111 -16.17 -19.82 -18.18
C MET A 111 -17.56 -19.20 -18.36
N LYS A 112 -18.58 -20.02 -18.62
CA LYS A 112 -19.94 -19.52 -18.79
C LYS A 112 -20.55 -19.12 -17.44
N LEU A 113 -21.16 -17.94 -17.38
CA LEU A 113 -21.83 -17.40 -16.20
C LEU A 113 -23.34 -17.75 -16.24
N PRO A 114 -23.99 -17.94 -15.08
CA PRO A 114 -25.42 -18.20 -15.01
C PRO A 114 -26.29 -16.95 -15.19
N PHE A 115 -25.66 -15.78 -15.29
CA PHE A 115 -26.27 -14.48 -15.53
C PHE A 115 -25.45 -13.73 -16.59
N SER A 116 -26.07 -12.72 -17.19
CA SER A 116 -25.37 -11.77 -18.06
C SER A 116 -25.02 -10.50 -17.29
N ILE A 117 -23.91 -9.88 -17.65
CA ILE A 117 -23.40 -8.64 -17.08
C ILE A 117 -23.30 -7.62 -18.21
N THR A 118 -23.94 -6.48 -18.04
CA THR A 118 -23.84 -5.34 -18.95
C THR A 118 -23.14 -4.19 -18.25
N LEU A 119 -22.12 -3.61 -18.86
CA LEU A 119 -21.52 -2.37 -18.34
C LEU A 119 -22.38 -1.19 -18.81
N GLN A 120 -23.06 -0.53 -17.88
CA GLN A 120 -23.86 0.65 -18.17
C GLN A 120 -22.97 1.89 -18.30
N LYS A 121 -22.03 2.04 -17.37
CA LYS A 121 -21.13 3.20 -17.33
C LYS A 121 -19.90 2.90 -16.50
N PHE A 122 -18.75 3.42 -16.92
CA PHE A 122 -17.55 3.53 -16.09
C PHE A 122 -17.27 4.98 -15.75
N GLU A 123 -16.89 5.27 -14.51
CA GLU A 123 -16.46 6.60 -14.11
C GLU A 123 -15.36 6.56 -13.04
N ILE A 124 -14.48 7.55 -13.10
CA ILE A 124 -13.49 7.79 -12.07
C ILE A 124 -14.08 8.82 -11.10
N GLU A 125 -14.28 8.41 -9.84
CA GLU A 125 -14.59 9.37 -8.80
C GLU A 125 -13.32 10.10 -8.41
N TYR A 126 -13.35 11.43 -8.47
CA TYR A 126 -12.24 12.28 -8.03
C TYR A 126 -12.48 12.81 -6.61
N TYR A 127 -11.41 13.22 -5.94
CA TYR A 127 -11.56 14.01 -4.72
C TYR A 127 -12.20 15.37 -5.05
N HIS A 128 -13.02 15.89 -4.14
CA HIS A 128 -13.68 17.18 -4.31
C HIS A 128 -12.64 18.28 -4.59
N LEU A 129 -12.78 18.99 -5.71
CA LEU A 129 -11.89 20.07 -6.18
C LEU A 129 -10.44 19.62 -6.51
N SER A 130 -10.25 18.36 -6.90
CA SER A 130 -8.94 17.80 -7.28
C SER A 130 -9.08 16.86 -8.48
N ASP A 131 -7.99 16.69 -9.22
CA ASP A 131 -7.81 15.72 -10.31
C ASP A 131 -7.27 14.35 -9.84
N ALA A 132 -7.16 14.09 -8.53
CA ALA A 132 -6.81 12.76 -8.03
C ALA A 132 -7.98 11.78 -8.15
N PRO A 133 -7.75 10.57 -8.71
CA PRO A 133 -8.69 9.48 -8.56
C PRO A 133 -8.81 9.06 -7.09
N LYS A 134 -10.05 9.04 -6.62
CA LYS A 134 -10.48 8.55 -5.31
C LYS A 134 -10.97 7.10 -5.43
N ASP A 135 -11.76 6.79 -6.45
CA ASP A 135 -12.32 5.46 -6.69
C ASP A 135 -12.56 5.24 -8.19
N PHE A 136 -12.58 3.99 -8.62
CA PHE A 136 -12.87 3.58 -10.00
C PHE A 136 -14.17 2.78 -9.99
N VAL A 137 -15.20 3.31 -10.63
CA VAL A 137 -16.58 2.90 -10.40
C VAL A 137 -17.19 2.37 -11.69
N SER A 138 -17.70 1.15 -11.63
CA SER A 138 -18.44 0.51 -12.72
C SER A 138 -19.89 0.32 -12.30
N TYR A 139 -20.81 0.87 -13.08
CA TYR A 139 -22.24 0.57 -12.96
C TYR A 139 -22.53 -0.60 -13.88
N VAL A 140 -22.83 -1.74 -13.27
CA VAL A 140 -23.16 -2.95 -14.01
C VAL A 140 -24.61 -3.31 -13.80
N GLU A 141 -25.25 -3.80 -14.85
CA GLU A 141 -26.57 -4.40 -14.76
C GLU A 141 -26.42 -5.91 -14.89
N THR A 142 -27.03 -6.65 -13.98
CA THR A 142 -27.07 -8.10 -14.06
C THR A 142 -28.46 -8.57 -14.47
N HIS A 143 -28.51 -9.48 -15.45
CA HIS A 143 -29.75 -10.16 -15.82
C HIS A 143 -29.60 -11.66 -15.58
N GLY A 144 -30.33 -12.17 -14.60
CA GLY A 144 -30.37 -13.60 -14.27
C GLY A 144 -31.49 -14.34 -15.00
N ARG A 145 -31.32 -15.65 -15.18
CA ARG A 145 -32.45 -16.54 -15.44
C ARG A 145 -33.10 -16.85 -14.10
N ALA A 146 -34.38 -16.52 -13.93
CA ALA A 146 -35.10 -16.68 -12.67
C ALA A 146 -34.90 -18.10 -12.10
N SER A 147 -34.19 -18.20 -10.98
CA SER A 147 -34.22 -19.40 -10.13
C SER A 147 -34.20 -18.98 -8.67
N HIS A 148 -35.08 -19.61 -7.88
CA HIS A 148 -35.56 -19.20 -6.57
C HIS A 148 -34.48 -18.68 -5.61
N GLY A 149 -34.59 -17.40 -5.23
CA GLY A 149 -33.70 -16.75 -4.29
C GLY A 149 -33.86 -17.25 -2.85
N HIS A 150 -32.74 -17.57 -2.21
CA HIS A 150 -32.59 -17.41 -0.76
C HIS A 150 -32.10 -15.99 -0.49
N ALA A 151 -32.99 -15.14 0.01
CA ALA A 151 -32.68 -13.77 0.39
C ALA A 151 -31.67 -13.74 1.55
N SER A 152 -30.47 -13.19 1.31
CA SER A 152 -29.58 -12.75 2.38
C SER A 152 -29.93 -11.33 2.79
N HIS A 153 -30.03 -11.11 4.09
CA HIS A 153 -30.55 -9.90 4.72
C HIS A 153 -29.68 -8.65 4.47
N GLY A 154 -30.12 -7.80 3.55
CA GLY A 154 -29.80 -6.37 3.53
C GLY A 154 -30.83 -5.57 4.34
N ARG A 155 -30.37 -4.86 5.37
CA ARG A 155 -31.18 -3.99 6.23
C ARG A 155 -31.67 -2.77 5.44
N ALA A 156 -32.96 -2.75 5.08
CA ALA A 156 -33.61 -1.61 4.43
C ALA A 156 -34.18 -0.63 5.47
N SER A 157 -33.98 0.67 5.23
CA SER A 157 -34.59 1.76 5.98
C SER A 157 -36.03 1.99 5.52
N HIS A 158 -36.94 2.20 6.48
CA HIS A 158 -38.35 2.51 6.25
C HIS A 158 -38.58 3.78 5.41
N GLY A 159 -39.47 3.66 4.43
CA GLY A 159 -40.12 4.75 3.70
C GLY A 159 -41.51 4.29 3.24
N HIS A 160 -42.50 5.19 3.35
CA HIS A 160 -43.94 4.94 3.34
C HIS A 160 -44.56 4.45 2.02
N ALA A 161 -45.71 3.81 2.18
CA ALA A 161 -46.58 3.22 1.17
C ALA A 161 -47.36 4.21 0.30
N SER A 162 -47.63 3.81 -0.94
CA SER A 162 -48.90 4.03 -1.65
C SER A 162 -49.02 3.06 -2.82
N GLN A 163 -50.22 2.50 -2.99
CA GLN A 163 -50.59 1.38 -3.85
C GLN A 163 -51.44 1.92 -5.00
N GLU A 164 -51.18 1.50 -6.24
CA GLU A 164 -52.18 1.37 -7.33
C GLU A 164 -51.54 0.60 -8.50
N GLY A 165 -52.29 -0.33 -9.10
CA GLY A 165 -51.80 -1.28 -10.09
C GLY A 165 -52.27 -1.00 -11.52
N HIS A 166 -51.52 -1.50 -12.51
CA HIS A 166 -52.03 -2.07 -13.77
C HIS A 166 -50.90 -2.71 -14.60
N ALA A 167 -51.27 -3.80 -15.29
CA ALA A 167 -50.61 -4.45 -16.43
C ALA A 167 -49.27 -5.17 -16.20
N SER A 168 -49.38 -6.50 -16.12
CA SER A 168 -48.32 -7.49 -16.26
C SER A 168 -47.57 -7.35 -17.60
N GLN A 169 -46.40 -6.71 -17.54
CA GLN A 169 -45.25 -7.05 -18.37
C GLN A 169 -44.35 -7.96 -17.52
N GLU A 170 -43.90 -9.08 -18.09
CA GLU A 170 -42.84 -9.89 -17.51
C GLU A 170 -41.56 -9.03 -17.44
N ALA A 171 -41.42 -8.29 -16.34
CA ALA A 171 -40.22 -7.54 -16.03
C ALA A 171 -39.14 -8.57 -15.71
N SER A 172 -38.19 -8.77 -16.64
CA SER A 172 -36.89 -9.29 -16.28
C SER A 172 -36.37 -8.40 -15.15
N SER A 173 -36.19 -8.97 -13.95
CA SER A 173 -35.72 -8.21 -12.80
C SER A 173 -34.25 -7.88 -13.04
N SER A 174 -34.00 -6.78 -13.74
CA SER A 174 -32.66 -6.25 -13.91
C SER A 174 -32.30 -5.39 -12.72
N SER A 175 -31.12 -5.63 -12.16
CA SER A 175 -30.63 -4.89 -11.00
C SER A 175 -29.33 -4.20 -11.37
N THR A 176 -29.33 -2.87 -11.29
CA THR A 176 -28.13 -2.06 -11.45
C THR A 176 -27.35 -2.03 -10.14
N HIS A 177 -26.06 -2.35 -10.23
CA HIS A 177 -25.14 -2.43 -9.11
C HIS A 177 -23.92 -1.56 -9.35
N ARG A 178 -23.46 -0.88 -8.29
CA ARG A 178 -22.20 -0.13 -8.29
C ARG A 178 -21.07 -1.00 -7.77
N ILE A 179 -20.10 -1.32 -8.64
CA ILE A 179 -18.86 -2.02 -8.31
C ILE A 179 -17.73 -0.98 -8.22
N SER A 180 -16.82 -1.14 -7.27
CA SER A 180 -15.55 -0.41 -7.27
C SER A 180 -14.43 -1.20 -6.58
N MET A 181 -13.19 -0.71 -6.59
CA MET A 181 -12.04 -1.44 -6.01
C MET A 181 -12.27 -1.87 -4.55
N ASN A 182 -13.01 -1.07 -3.79
CA ASN A 182 -13.31 -1.33 -2.38
C ASN A 182 -14.73 -1.90 -2.15
N LYS A 183 -15.53 -2.08 -3.20
CA LYS A 183 -16.90 -2.56 -3.09
C LYS A 183 -17.15 -3.69 -4.10
N VAL A 184 -17.03 -4.91 -3.59
CA VAL A 184 -17.26 -6.15 -4.32
C VAL A 184 -18.76 -6.39 -4.48
N LEU A 185 -19.18 -6.84 -5.66
CA LEU A 185 -20.54 -7.30 -5.92
C LEU A 185 -20.61 -8.82 -5.78
N ASP A 186 -21.65 -9.31 -5.11
CA ASP A 186 -21.95 -10.74 -4.94
C ASP A 186 -23.29 -11.05 -5.62
N VAL A 187 -23.27 -11.93 -6.61
CA VAL A 187 -24.45 -12.36 -7.37
C VAL A 187 -24.38 -13.87 -7.56
N ASP A 188 -25.37 -14.60 -7.06
CA ASP A 188 -25.47 -16.06 -7.18
C ASP A 188 -24.21 -16.82 -6.73
N GLY A 189 -23.49 -16.30 -5.72
CA GLY A 189 -22.23 -16.87 -5.22
C GLY A 189 -20.99 -16.52 -6.04
N TYR A 190 -21.15 -15.73 -7.12
CA TYR A 190 -20.05 -15.14 -7.88
C TYR A 190 -19.71 -13.77 -7.31
N ARG A 191 -18.42 -13.56 -7.06
CA ARG A 191 -17.88 -12.29 -6.57
C ARG A 191 -17.19 -11.59 -7.73
N LEU A 192 -17.64 -10.37 -8.00
CA LEU A 192 -17.10 -9.52 -9.06
C LEU A 192 -16.24 -8.41 -8.45
N PHE A 193 -14.98 -8.37 -8.88
CA PHE A 193 -13.97 -7.43 -8.43
C PHE A 193 -13.59 -6.50 -9.58
N GLN A 194 -13.58 -5.19 -9.34
CA GLN A 194 -12.96 -4.25 -10.27
C GLN A 194 -11.44 -4.44 -10.20
N THR A 195 -10.81 -4.88 -11.29
CA THR A 195 -9.35 -5.11 -11.32
C THR A 195 -8.61 -4.13 -12.23
N SER A 196 -9.24 -3.66 -13.31
CA SER A 196 -8.66 -2.64 -14.19
C SER A 196 -9.74 -1.94 -15.02
N TYR A 197 -9.35 -1.04 -15.91
CA TYR A 197 -10.20 -0.31 -16.84
C TYR A 197 -9.41 0.05 -18.11
N ASP A 198 -10.12 0.42 -19.18
CA ASP A 198 -9.50 0.85 -20.45
C ASP A 198 -9.02 2.31 -20.33
N GLU A 199 -7.90 2.66 -20.98
CA GLU A 199 -7.33 4.02 -20.94
C GLU A 199 -8.30 5.11 -21.43
N ASP A 200 -9.23 4.74 -22.32
CA ASP A 200 -10.27 5.63 -22.85
C ASP A 200 -11.46 5.83 -21.91
N CYS A 201 -11.43 5.23 -20.71
CA CYS A 201 -12.48 5.26 -19.69
C CYS A 201 -13.85 4.73 -20.17
N ASN A 202 -13.89 3.95 -21.26
CA ASN A 202 -15.13 3.36 -21.77
C ASN A 202 -15.19 1.84 -21.55
N GLY A 203 -14.26 1.29 -20.78
CA GLY A 203 -14.18 -0.13 -20.51
C GLY A 203 -13.74 -0.45 -19.09
N SER A 204 -14.28 -1.53 -18.55
CA SER A 204 -14.01 -2.05 -17.23
C SER A 204 -13.57 -3.51 -17.31
N ILE A 205 -12.53 -3.85 -16.57
CA ILE A 205 -12.03 -5.22 -16.45
C ILE A 205 -12.42 -5.72 -15.05
N LEU A 206 -13.29 -6.71 -15.04
CA LEU A 206 -13.80 -7.35 -13.83
C LEU A 206 -13.18 -8.73 -13.69
N THR A 207 -12.68 -9.07 -12.50
CA THR A 207 -12.39 -10.45 -12.15
C THR A 207 -13.63 -11.04 -11.51
N VAL A 208 -14.06 -12.20 -12.01
CA VAL A 208 -15.18 -12.95 -11.48
C VAL A 208 -14.64 -14.21 -10.83
N ALA A 209 -15.02 -14.47 -9.59
CA ALA A 209 -14.62 -15.68 -8.86
C ALA A 209 -15.82 -16.35 -8.20
N TYR A 210 -15.91 -17.68 -8.31
CA TYR A 210 -16.97 -18.48 -7.69
C TYR A 210 -16.39 -19.33 -6.56
N ASP A 211 -16.50 -18.84 -5.33
CA ASP A 211 -16.04 -19.54 -4.13
C ASP A 211 -17.07 -19.42 -2.98
N PRO A 212 -18.16 -20.20 -3.03
CA PRO A 212 -19.26 -20.09 -2.07
C PRO A 212 -18.90 -20.58 -0.66
N VAL A 213 -17.87 -21.44 -0.52
CA VAL A 213 -17.60 -22.16 0.73
C VAL A 213 -16.17 -21.91 1.25
N GLY A 214 -15.16 -21.94 0.39
CA GLY A 214 -13.75 -21.88 0.79
C GLY A 214 -13.40 -20.58 1.49
N THR A 215 -13.86 -19.46 0.96
CA THR A 215 -13.69 -18.12 1.57
C THR A 215 -14.31 -18.08 2.97
N GLY A 216 -15.53 -18.59 3.15
CA GLY A 216 -16.23 -18.60 4.44
C GLY A 216 -15.50 -19.44 5.49
N ILE A 217 -15.05 -20.64 5.12
CA ILE A 217 -14.26 -21.52 6.00
C ILE A 217 -12.94 -20.84 6.39
N THR A 218 -12.25 -20.23 5.43
CA THR A 218 -10.97 -19.55 5.66
C THR A 218 -11.11 -18.39 6.64
N TYR A 219 -12.14 -17.54 6.47
CA TYR A 219 -12.43 -16.45 7.39
C TYR A 219 -12.83 -16.93 8.79
N PHE A 220 -13.59 -18.01 8.90
CA PHE A 220 -13.84 -18.64 10.20
C PHE A 220 -12.53 -19.12 10.86
N GLY A 221 -11.62 -19.69 10.07
CA GLY A 221 -10.27 -20.05 10.50
C GLY A 221 -9.48 -18.86 11.04
N TYR A 222 -9.46 -17.72 10.33
CA TYR A 222 -8.78 -16.51 10.80
C TYR A 222 -9.41 -15.89 12.05
N LEU A 223 -10.74 -15.92 12.16
CA LEU A 223 -11.44 -15.50 13.38
C LEU A 223 -11.02 -16.38 14.57
N LEU A 224 -11.03 -17.70 14.38
CA LEU A 224 -10.60 -18.64 15.41
C LEU A 224 -9.13 -18.45 15.78
N LEU A 225 -8.25 -18.21 14.80
CA LEU A 225 -6.84 -17.91 15.01
C LEU A 225 -6.68 -16.68 15.89
N THR A 226 -7.38 -15.59 15.56
CA THR A 226 -7.33 -14.32 16.31
C THR A 226 -7.78 -14.51 17.75
N VAL A 227 -8.94 -15.15 17.96
CA VAL A 227 -9.45 -15.46 19.30
C VAL A 227 -8.47 -16.35 20.08
N SER A 228 -7.91 -17.37 19.43
CA SER A 228 -6.96 -18.28 20.07
C SER A 228 -5.65 -17.61 20.47
N MET A 229 -5.15 -16.66 19.67
CA MET A 229 -3.98 -15.85 20.01
C MET A 229 -4.25 -14.97 21.22
N ILE A 230 -5.42 -14.31 21.29
CA ILE A 230 -5.83 -13.52 22.46
C ILE A 230 -5.88 -14.41 23.71
N LEU A 231 -6.55 -15.56 23.63
CA LEU A 231 -6.65 -16.51 24.74
C LEU A 231 -5.29 -17.07 25.17
N PHE A 232 -4.33 -17.21 24.24
CA PHE A 232 -2.98 -17.67 24.53
C PHE A 232 -2.20 -16.70 25.44
N LEU A 233 -2.45 -15.39 25.34
CA LEU A 233 -1.86 -14.36 26.22
C LEU A 233 -2.36 -14.47 27.67
N PHE A 234 -3.62 -14.90 27.86
CA PHE A 234 -4.22 -15.11 29.17
C PHE A 234 -3.93 -16.49 29.80
N GLY A 235 -3.32 -17.41 29.04
CA GLY A 235 -3.03 -18.76 29.49
C GLY A 235 -2.03 -18.83 30.65
N LYS A 236 -2.47 -19.30 31.82
CA LYS A 236 -1.64 -19.46 33.04
C LYS A 236 -0.40 -20.37 32.85
N ARG A 237 -0.45 -21.29 31.89
CA ARG A 237 0.65 -22.23 31.51
C ARG A 237 1.29 -21.90 30.16
N SER A 238 1.03 -20.72 29.59
CA SER A 238 1.60 -20.34 28.30
C SER A 238 3.12 -20.25 28.38
N TYR A 239 3.83 -20.82 27.40
CA TYR A 239 5.28 -20.71 27.28
C TYR A 239 5.73 -19.25 27.19
N PHE A 240 4.91 -18.37 26.62
CA PHE A 240 5.12 -16.92 26.62
C PHE A 240 5.27 -16.34 28.03
N ARG A 241 4.44 -16.75 28.99
CA ARG A 241 4.56 -16.31 30.39
C ARG A 241 5.74 -16.95 31.12
N GLN A 242 6.21 -18.12 30.67
CA GLN A 242 7.43 -18.74 31.18
C GLN A 242 8.65 -17.94 30.70
N ILE A 243 8.71 -17.62 29.40
CA ILE A 243 9.75 -16.76 28.82
C ILE A 243 9.81 -15.38 29.48
N LEU A 244 8.66 -14.73 29.73
CA LEU A 244 8.62 -13.43 30.41
C LEU A 244 9.09 -13.46 31.87
N ARG A 245 9.12 -14.64 32.50
CA ARG A 245 9.65 -14.83 33.86
C ARG A 245 11.14 -15.11 33.87
N ASP A 246 11.72 -15.53 32.73
CA ASP A 246 13.15 -15.80 32.64
C ASP A 246 13.95 -14.49 32.67
N PRO A 247 14.97 -14.38 33.54
CA PRO A 247 15.72 -13.13 33.74
C PRO A 247 16.50 -12.69 32.49
N LEU A 248 16.84 -13.62 31.59
CA LEU A 248 17.59 -13.34 30.35
C LEU A 248 16.83 -12.43 29.37
N TRP A 249 15.50 -12.50 29.35
CA TRP A 249 14.69 -11.65 28.45
C TRP A 249 14.51 -10.23 28.97
N LYS A 250 14.56 -10.03 30.30
CA LYS A 250 14.60 -8.70 30.90
C LYS A 250 15.87 -7.96 30.52
N THR A 251 17.02 -8.65 30.52
CA THR A 251 18.29 -8.10 30.02
C THR A 251 18.26 -7.79 28.52
N PHE A 252 17.59 -8.60 27.70
CA PHE A 252 17.48 -8.35 26.26
C PHE A 252 16.60 -7.12 25.95
N THR A 253 15.49 -6.93 26.66
CA THR A 253 14.65 -5.72 26.54
C THR A 253 15.35 -4.45 27.05
N VAL A 254 16.22 -4.57 28.05
CA VAL A 254 17.02 -3.45 28.58
C VAL A 254 18.18 -3.11 27.62
N LEU A 255 18.83 -4.10 27.01
CA LEU A 255 19.85 -3.89 25.97
C LEU A 255 19.27 -3.26 24.69
N LEU A 256 18.05 -3.63 24.31
CA LEU A 256 17.33 -3.03 23.19
C LEU A 256 16.98 -1.55 23.45
N LEU A 257 16.80 -1.16 24.72
CA LEU A 257 16.50 0.21 25.14
C LEU A 257 17.76 1.07 25.38
N LEU A 258 18.90 0.47 25.73
CA LEU A 258 20.18 1.14 26.01
C LEU A 258 21.11 1.27 24.79
N GLY A 259 20.76 0.66 23.65
CA GLY A 259 21.56 0.64 22.43
C GLY A 259 21.52 1.92 21.59
N VAL A 260 21.60 3.12 22.19
CA VAL A 260 21.87 4.37 21.45
C VAL A 260 23.33 4.76 21.72
N PRO A 261 24.27 4.59 20.78
CA PRO A 261 25.61 5.13 20.95
C PRO A 261 25.59 6.63 20.63
N THR A 262 25.87 7.47 21.62
CA THR A 262 26.25 8.87 21.41
C THR A 262 27.74 8.93 21.07
N LEU A 263 28.08 9.07 19.79
CA LEU A 263 29.41 9.47 19.35
C LEU A 263 29.30 10.92 18.87
N ILE A 264 29.79 11.85 19.69
CA ILE A 264 30.01 13.24 19.29
C ILE A 264 31.39 13.25 18.64
N ASP A 265 31.44 13.51 17.33
CA ASP A 265 32.66 13.93 16.66
C ASP A 265 32.47 15.35 16.12
N ALA A 266 33.55 16.12 16.17
CA ALA A 266 33.54 17.54 15.88
C ALA A 266 33.79 17.84 14.38
N ALA A 267 33.22 18.98 13.95
CA ALA A 267 33.44 19.74 12.70
C ALA A 267 32.56 19.36 11.49
N PRO A 268 32.50 20.21 10.44
CA PRO A 268 32.52 21.67 10.33
C PRO A 268 31.16 22.20 9.83
N ARG A 269 31.09 23.49 9.48
CA ARG A 269 29.88 24.23 9.06
C ARG A 269 29.15 23.60 7.85
N THR A 270 28.09 22.84 8.10
CA THR A 270 26.99 22.53 7.17
C THR A 270 25.66 22.71 7.90
N PHE A 271 24.54 22.76 7.15
CA PHE A 271 23.16 22.94 7.64
C PHE A 271 22.94 22.38 9.06
N PRO A 272 22.30 23.14 9.99
CA PRO A 272 22.29 22.80 11.41
C PRO A 272 21.75 21.37 11.65
N LYS A 273 22.63 20.51 12.15
CA LYS A 273 22.36 19.10 12.48
C LYS A 273 21.52 19.02 13.76
N GLY A 274 20.46 18.22 13.73
CA GLY A 274 19.71 17.81 14.91
C GLY A 274 18.44 18.62 15.23
N LYS A 275 17.74 18.17 16.28
CA LYS A 275 16.42 18.63 16.75
C LYS A 275 16.31 20.12 17.12
N GLU A 276 17.40 20.90 17.11
CA GLU A 276 17.40 22.30 17.54
C GLU A 276 16.55 23.22 16.62
N ASN A 277 16.35 22.84 15.35
CA ASN A 277 15.46 23.56 14.41
C ASN A 277 14.19 22.76 14.05
N SER A 278 13.75 21.83 14.91
CA SER A 278 12.58 20.99 14.63
C SER A 278 11.32 21.79 14.31
N ASN A 279 11.17 23.00 14.85
CA ASN A 279 10.01 23.85 14.62
C ASN A 279 9.91 24.33 13.15
N VAL A 280 11.03 24.73 12.55
CA VAL A 280 11.04 25.17 11.14
C VAL A 280 10.79 23.98 10.20
N ALA A 281 11.42 22.84 10.48
CA ALA A 281 11.18 21.61 9.72
C ALA A 281 9.71 21.13 9.86
N GLU A 282 9.13 21.23 11.06
CA GLU A 282 7.73 20.88 11.31
C GLU A 282 6.77 21.82 10.56
N MET A 283 7.05 23.13 10.56
CA MET A 283 6.26 24.11 9.80
C MET A 283 6.37 23.85 8.28
N PHE A 284 7.57 23.55 7.78
CA PHE A 284 7.77 23.15 6.38
C PHE A 284 7.05 21.83 6.06
N GLY A 285 7.07 20.85 6.96
CA GLY A 285 6.38 19.57 6.79
C GLY A 285 4.86 19.70 6.70
N ARG A 286 4.28 20.70 7.39
CA ARG A 286 2.84 21.00 7.39
C ARG A 286 2.35 21.71 6.13
N VAL A 287 3.25 22.10 5.23
CA VAL A 287 2.90 22.67 3.93
C VAL A 287 2.06 21.67 3.14
N ARG A 288 0.83 22.03 2.80
CA ARG A 288 0.01 21.32 1.82
C ARG A 288 0.61 21.36 0.41
N ILE A 289 0.62 20.19 -0.23
CA ILE A 289 1.13 19.97 -1.59
C ILE A 289 0.18 19.04 -2.33
N LEU A 290 -0.01 19.26 -3.63
CA LEU A 290 -0.68 18.30 -4.52
C LEU A 290 0.33 17.24 -4.96
N TYR A 291 0.28 16.06 -4.33
CA TYR A 291 1.21 14.97 -4.59
C TYR A 291 0.44 13.67 -4.91
N ASN A 292 0.79 13.01 -6.02
CA ASN A 292 0.05 11.87 -6.58
C ASN A 292 -1.46 12.17 -6.73
N GLY A 293 -1.75 13.39 -7.20
CA GLY A 293 -3.10 13.94 -7.36
C GLY A 293 -3.79 14.35 -6.05
N ARG A 294 -3.30 13.98 -4.87
CA ARG A 294 -3.99 14.26 -3.59
C ARG A 294 -3.36 15.42 -2.86
N VAL A 295 -4.19 16.23 -2.21
CA VAL A 295 -3.69 17.27 -1.28
C VAL A 295 -3.19 16.55 -0.03
N THR A 296 -1.89 16.61 0.21
CA THR A 296 -1.21 15.97 1.34
C THR A 296 -0.27 16.96 2.01
N LEU A 297 0.35 16.54 3.12
CA LEU A 297 1.39 17.32 3.77
C LEU A 297 2.74 17.09 3.06
N MET A 298 3.58 18.12 3.00
CA MET A 298 4.94 18.08 2.46
C MET A 298 5.75 16.98 3.12
N GLU A 299 5.51 16.71 4.41
CA GLU A 299 6.08 15.57 5.13
C GLU A 299 5.84 14.23 4.44
N THR A 300 4.65 14.02 3.84
CA THR A 300 4.33 12.77 3.12
C THR A 300 5.20 12.63 1.87
N TYR A 301 5.38 13.72 1.11
CA TYR A 301 6.27 13.75 -0.04
C TYR A 301 7.74 13.58 0.38
N ALA A 302 8.15 14.27 1.44
CA ALA A 302 9.50 14.19 1.99
C ALA A 302 9.87 12.77 2.43
N LEU A 303 8.94 12.06 3.07
CA LEU A 303 9.10 10.65 3.44
C LEU A 303 9.29 9.76 2.21
N ASP A 304 8.47 9.94 1.16
CA ASP A 304 8.59 9.12 -0.05
C ASP A 304 9.90 9.40 -0.80
N PHE A 305 10.27 10.68 -0.95
CA PHE A 305 11.54 11.10 -1.53
C PHE A 305 12.73 10.50 -0.77
N THR A 306 12.78 10.68 0.55
CA THR A 306 13.87 10.17 1.40
C THR A 306 13.97 8.66 1.34
N ARG A 307 12.83 7.95 1.37
CA ARG A 307 12.76 6.49 1.31
C ARG A 307 13.18 5.94 -0.05
N LYS A 308 12.81 6.58 -1.15
CA LYS A 308 13.24 6.15 -2.50
C LYS A 308 14.75 6.30 -2.67
N LEU A 309 15.33 7.39 -2.19
CA LEU A 309 16.79 7.60 -2.25
C LEU A 309 17.55 6.64 -1.33
N THR A 310 17.21 6.60 -0.04
CA THR A 310 18.02 5.95 1.00
C THR A 310 17.55 4.55 1.40
N GLY A 311 16.29 4.21 1.12
CA GLY A 311 15.60 3.02 1.63
C GLY A 311 15.09 3.15 3.07
N LYS A 312 15.20 4.32 3.70
CA LYS A 312 14.77 4.60 5.08
C LYS A 312 13.92 5.89 5.15
N ASN A 313 13.18 6.06 6.24
CA ASN A 313 12.36 7.27 6.47
C ASN A 313 13.17 8.46 7.03
N SER A 314 14.49 8.31 7.16
CA SER A 314 15.42 9.33 7.67
C SER A 314 16.82 9.05 7.13
N TYR A 315 17.70 10.05 7.20
CA TYR A 315 19.10 9.93 6.77
C TYR A 315 20.03 10.50 7.85
N GLY A 316 20.86 9.66 8.43
CA GLY A 316 21.70 10.05 9.57
C GLY A 316 20.85 10.57 10.73
N GLU A 317 21.09 11.82 11.12
CA GLU A 317 20.36 12.53 12.19
C GLU A 317 19.20 13.40 11.66
N TYR A 318 18.99 13.43 10.34
CA TYR A 318 17.97 14.26 9.71
C TYR A 318 16.67 13.49 9.51
N ASP A 319 15.55 14.11 9.88
CA ASP A 319 14.24 13.64 9.47
C ASP A 319 14.01 13.84 7.96
N ALA A 320 13.01 13.18 7.40
CA ALA A 320 12.75 13.22 5.96
C ALA A 320 12.47 14.65 5.44
N THR A 321 11.84 15.49 6.26
CA THR A 321 11.48 16.86 5.92
C THR A 321 12.71 17.76 5.87
N GLN A 322 13.65 17.57 6.80
CA GLN A 322 14.96 18.20 6.81
C GLN A 322 15.83 17.76 5.63
N VAL A 323 15.76 16.47 5.26
CA VAL A 323 16.43 15.95 4.06
C VAL A 323 15.89 16.65 2.81
N LEU A 324 14.56 16.70 2.65
CA LEU A 324 13.94 17.36 1.51
C LEU A 324 14.28 18.86 1.45
N ALA A 325 14.19 19.56 2.59
CA ALA A 325 14.57 20.96 2.70
C ALA A 325 16.05 21.17 2.33
N GLY A 326 16.93 20.25 2.76
CA GLY A 326 18.34 20.26 2.41
C GLY A 326 18.58 20.23 0.91
N TRP A 327 17.89 19.34 0.19
CA TRP A 327 17.96 19.27 -1.27
C TRP A 327 17.41 20.51 -1.99
N ILE A 328 16.43 21.20 -1.39
CA ILE A 328 15.83 22.41 -1.94
C ILE A 328 16.72 23.64 -1.70
N PHE A 329 17.17 23.84 -0.47
CA PHE A 329 17.82 25.09 -0.04
C PHE A 329 19.35 25.02 -0.03
N ALA A 330 19.95 23.82 0.00
CA ALA A 330 21.39 23.59 -0.07
C ALA A 330 21.78 22.43 -1.00
N PRO A 331 21.36 22.47 -2.29
CA PRO A 331 21.64 21.37 -3.23
C PRO A 331 23.14 21.07 -3.40
N GLU A 332 24.02 22.07 -3.28
CA GLU A 332 25.47 21.87 -3.43
C GLU A 332 26.12 21.04 -2.34
N ASP A 333 25.58 21.10 -1.12
CA ASP A 333 26.09 20.30 0.00
C ASP A 333 25.51 18.89 -0.09
N TRP A 334 24.20 18.79 -0.36
CA TRP A 334 23.50 17.51 -0.44
C TRP A 334 23.88 16.66 -1.65
N ARG A 335 24.37 17.27 -2.75
CA ARG A 335 24.95 16.55 -3.88
C ARG A 335 26.17 15.71 -3.49
N LYS A 336 26.96 16.15 -2.49
CA LYS A 336 28.17 15.48 -2.02
C LYS A 336 27.89 14.37 -1.01
N GLU A 337 26.69 14.33 -0.44
CA GLU A 337 26.30 13.34 0.56
C GLU A 337 26.04 11.97 -0.08
N LYS A 338 26.62 10.93 0.51
CA LYS A 338 26.47 9.55 0.04
C LYS A 338 25.14 8.96 0.52
N MET A 339 24.05 9.39 -0.09
CA MET A 339 22.70 9.02 0.33
C MET A 339 21.93 8.16 -0.68
N ILE A 340 22.37 8.09 -1.92
CA ILE A 340 21.67 7.36 -2.99
C ILE A 340 22.03 5.88 -2.87
N LYS A 341 21.07 5.08 -2.39
CA LYS A 341 21.25 3.63 -2.24
C LYS A 341 21.28 2.95 -3.60
N SER A 342 22.35 2.21 -3.87
CA SER A 342 22.49 1.37 -5.08
C SER A 342 22.99 -0.03 -4.71
N LYS A 343 23.02 -0.94 -5.69
CA LYS A 343 23.69 -2.24 -5.56
C LYS A 343 25.19 -2.11 -5.24
N TYR A 344 25.82 -1.01 -5.69
CA TYR A 344 27.24 -0.72 -5.47
C TYR A 344 27.52 -0.04 -4.13
N GLY A 345 26.50 0.12 -3.28
CA GLY A 345 26.58 0.81 -2.00
C GLY A 345 25.89 2.18 -2.03
N MET A 346 26.20 3.01 -1.04
CA MET A 346 25.68 4.37 -0.93
C MET A 346 26.53 5.32 -1.77
N LEU A 347 25.91 6.02 -2.70
CA LEU A 347 26.55 6.90 -3.67
C LEU A 347 26.15 8.35 -3.41
N ASP A 348 27.07 9.27 -3.73
CA ASP A 348 26.75 10.69 -3.95
C ASP A 348 26.14 10.90 -5.34
N PHE A 349 25.61 12.10 -5.59
CA PHE A 349 24.90 12.40 -6.83
C PHE A 349 25.80 12.25 -8.06
N ASP A 350 27.01 12.80 -8.02
CA ASP A 350 27.93 12.82 -9.16
C ASP A 350 28.42 11.40 -9.50
N SER A 351 28.74 10.59 -8.48
CA SER A 351 29.11 9.18 -8.65
C SER A 351 27.96 8.36 -9.25
N ALA A 352 26.72 8.62 -8.84
CA ALA A 352 25.55 7.95 -9.38
C ALA A 352 25.33 8.32 -10.86
N VAL A 353 25.51 9.60 -11.23
CA VAL A 353 25.43 10.07 -12.63
C VAL A 353 26.55 9.46 -13.49
N GLU A 354 27.76 9.34 -12.95
CA GLU A 354 28.88 8.71 -13.67
C GLU A 354 28.60 7.24 -13.98
N ILE A 355 28.02 6.51 -13.02
CA ILE A 355 27.61 5.11 -13.21
C ILE A 355 26.53 5.00 -14.29
N LEU A 356 25.52 5.87 -14.26
CA LEU A 356 24.48 5.91 -15.32
C LEU A 356 25.08 6.17 -16.70
N LYS A 357 25.99 7.14 -16.83
CA LYS A 357 26.65 7.46 -18.11
C LYS A 357 27.43 6.26 -18.65
N LYS A 358 28.18 5.54 -17.79
CA LYS A 358 28.88 4.31 -18.19
C LYS A 358 27.89 3.22 -18.64
N GLY A 359 26.76 3.08 -17.94
CA GLY A 359 25.69 2.15 -18.32
C GLY A 359 25.10 2.42 -19.70
N MET A 360 24.83 3.69 -20.03
CA MET A 360 24.28 4.10 -21.33
C MET A 360 25.24 3.81 -22.50
N THR A 361 26.56 3.92 -22.28
CA THR A 361 27.56 3.59 -23.32
C THR A 361 27.72 2.09 -23.58
N GLY A 362 27.36 1.25 -22.61
CA GLY A 362 27.59 -0.19 -22.62
C GLY A 362 26.40 -1.04 -23.07
N LYS A 363 25.47 -0.54 -23.89
CA LYS A 363 24.38 -1.29 -24.59
C LYS A 363 23.67 -2.45 -23.85
N VAL A 364 23.64 -2.43 -22.51
CA VAL A 364 22.95 -3.41 -21.66
C VAL A 364 22.26 -2.65 -20.54
N MET A 365 20.99 -2.29 -20.78
CA MET A 365 20.09 -1.79 -19.76
C MET A 365 19.77 -2.93 -18.80
N THR A 366 20.08 -2.75 -17.52
CA THR A 366 19.70 -3.70 -16.46
C THR A 366 18.68 -3.03 -15.55
N LYS A 367 17.79 -3.81 -14.91
CA LYS A 367 16.81 -3.31 -13.91
C LYS A 367 17.45 -2.43 -12.81
N GLU A 368 18.76 -2.55 -12.59
CA GLU A 368 19.49 -1.76 -11.60
C GLU A 368 19.88 -0.36 -12.11
N PHE A 369 20.10 -0.19 -13.42
CA PHE A 369 20.27 1.13 -14.03
C PHE A 369 18.95 1.90 -13.99
N ASP A 370 17.82 1.26 -14.30
CA ASP A 370 16.50 1.88 -14.25
C ASP A 370 16.17 2.42 -12.85
N LYS A 371 16.48 1.65 -11.80
CA LYS A 371 16.32 2.08 -10.40
C LYS A 371 17.22 3.26 -10.03
N LEU A 372 18.43 3.31 -10.57
CA LEU A 372 19.37 4.40 -10.30
C LEU A 372 18.96 5.67 -11.08
N ASP A 373 18.48 5.49 -12.30
CA ASP A 373 17.95 6.54 -13.17
C ASP A 373 16.71 7.17 -12.55
N GLU A 374 15.77 6.36 -12.03
CA GLU A 374 14.60 6.84 -11.27
C GLU A 374 15.02 7.75 -10.12
N LYS A 375 16.03 7.34 -9.33
CA LYS A 375 16.50 8.12 -8.17
C LYS A 375 17.14 9.44 -8.56
N ILE A 376 17.93 9.44 -9.63
CA ILE A 376 18.53 10.67 -10.15
C ILE A 376 17.45 11.57 -10.74
N GLY A 377 16.49 10.99 -11.46
CA GLY A 377 15.30 11.68 -11.96
C GLY A 377 14.53 12.40 -10.86
N LEU A 378 14.29 11.75 -9.71
CA LEU A 378 13.63 12.38 -8.56
C LEU A 378 14.37 13.63 -8.05
N ILE A 379 15.69 13.59 -7.98
CA ILE A 379 16.51 14.72 -7.52
C ILE A 379 16.46 15.86 -8.54
N LEU A 380 16.60 15.54 -9.83
CA LEU A 380 16.53 16.53 -10.91
C LEU A 380 15.15 17.17 -11.01
N ASP A 381 14.09 16.38 -10.90
CA ASP A 381 12.72 16.85 -10.86
C ASP A 381 12.50 17.80 -9.68
N LEU A 382 12.98 17.45 -8.48
CA LEU A 382 12.91 18.32 -7.32
C LEU A 382 13.65 19.65 -7.56
N GLN A 383 14.84 19.62 -8.14
CA GLN A 383 15.63 20.81 -8.45
C GLN A 383 14.98 21.69 -9.52
N SER A 384 14.18 21.11 -10.41
CA SER A 384 13.35 21.86 -11.36
C SER A 384 12.10 22.48 -10.72
N GLY A 385 11.72 22.05 -9.51
CA GLY A 385 10.53 22.49 -8.79
C GLY A 385 9.23 21.81 -9.24
N ASN A 386 9.28 20.92 -10.24
CA ASN A 386 8.11 20.20 -10.78
C ASN A 386 7.25 19.46 -9.74
N PRO A 387 7.82 18.72 -8.76
CA PRO A 387 7.00 18.00 -7.80
C PRO A 387 6.36 18.94 -6.78
N LEU A 388 6.86 20.17 -6.62
CA LEU A 388 6.42 21.13 -5.61
C LEU A 388 5.16 21.89 -6.05
N LYS A 389 4.07 21.18 -6.32
CA LYS A 389 2.76 21.78 -6.58
C LYS A 389 2.16 22.34 -5.29
N ILE A 390 2.63 23.52 -4.89
CA ILE A 390 2.35 24.15 -3.58
C ILE A 390 1.52 25.43 -3.67
N PHE A 391 1.30 25.97 -4.88
CA PHE A 391 0.57 27.22 -5.10
C PHE A 391 -0.79 26.96 -5.74
N PRO A 392 -1.88 26.79 -4.97
CA PRO A 392 -3.21 26.65 -5.54
C PRO A 392 -3.67 27.98 -6.16
N ARG A 393 -4.02 27.95 -7.44
CA ARG A 393 -4.66 29.04 -8.17
C ARG A 393 -6.04 28.61 -8.61
N LYS A 394 -7.05 29.44 -8.31
CA LYS A 394 -8.40 29.23 -8.81
C LYS A 394 -8.44 29.60 -10.30
N SER A 395 -8.80 28.65 -11.14
CA SER A 395 -9.07 28.85 -12.57
C SER A 395 -10.50 28.40 -12.84
N ASP A 396 -11.35 29.33 -13.21
CA ASP A 396 -12.79 29.13 -13.41
C ASP A 396 -13.49 28.51 -12.18
N SER A 397 -13.70 27.19 -12.20
CA SER A 397 -14.34 26.37 -11.16
C SER A 397 -13.43 25.30 -10.55
N LEU A 398 -12.15 25.25 -10.92
CA LEU A 398 -11.17 24.26 -10.45
C LEU A 398 -10.00 24.92 -9.72
N ILE A 399 -9.39 24.17 -8.79
CA ILE A 399 -8.15 24.57 -8.11
C ILE A 399 -7.00 23.90 -8.85
N VAL A 400 -6.21 24.69 -9.57
CA VAL A 400 -4.99 24.24 -10.23
C VAL A 400 -3.82 24.50 -9.30
N TRP A 401 -3.03 23.47 -8.99
CA TRP A 401 -1.85 23.63 -8.16
C TRP A 401 -0.60 23.85 -9.01
N GLU A 402 -0.05 25.05 -8.90
CA GLU A 402 1.13 25.52 -9.61
C GLU A 402 2.41 25.23 -8.84
N THR A 403 3.51 25.10 -9.58
CA THR A 403 4.85 24.84 -9.06
C THR A 403 5.68 26.14 -9.00
N PRO A 404 6.76 26.19 -8.21
CA PRO A 404 7.73 27.28 -8.26
C PRO A 404 8.19 27.64 -9.67
N SER A 405 8.41 26.64 -10.54
CA SER A 405 8.82 26.84 -11.93
C SER A 405 7.77 27.53 -12.79
N THR A 406 6.48 27.36 -12.49
CA THR A 406 5.40 28.05 -13.20
C THR A 406 5.09 29.44 -12.65
N VAL A 407 5.32 29.66 -11.35
CA VAL A 407 5.00 30.93 -10.67
C VAL A 407 6.13 31.96 -10.82
N PHE A 408 7.39 31.53 -10.69
CA PHE A 408 8.55 32.42 -10.72
C PHE A 408 9.26 32.34 -12.08
N LYS A 409 9.62 33.49 -12.66
CA LYS A 409 10.29 33.54 -13.98
C LYS A 409 11.69 32.93 -13.94
N GLY A 410 12.41 33.10 -12.84
CA GLY A 410 13.67 32.40 -12.56
C GLY A 410 13.48 31.01 -11.94
N GLY A 411 12.25 30.49 -11.97
CA GLY A 411 11.87 29.16 -11.51
C GLY A 411 12.28 28.84 -10.08
N MET A 412 12.78 27.62 -9.88
CA MET A 412 13.14 27.11 -8.56
C MET A 412 14.26 27.94 -7.88
N GLN A 413 15.19 28.50 -8.66
CA GLN A 413 16.28 29.32 -8.11
C GLN A 413 15.78 30.65 -7.55
N GLU A 414 14.88 31.33 -8.28
CA GLU A 414 14.26 32.57 -7.79
C GLU A 414 13.38 32.29 -6.57
N PHE A 415 12.64 31.18 -6.55
CA PHE A 415 11.86 30.75 -5.39
C PHE A 415 12.76 30.58 -4.15
N VAL A 416 13.84 29.82 -4.27
CA VAL A 416 14.79 29.61 -3.16
C VAL A 416 15.42 30.92 -2.69
N ALA A 417 15.82 31.79 -3.63
CA ALA A 417 16.39 33.10 -3.30
C ALA A 417 15.41 33.97 -2.49
N ARG A 418 14.15 34.08 -2.94
CA ARG A 418 13.10 34.85 -2.25
C ARG A 418 12.80 34.29 -0.85
N VAL A 419 12.78 32.96 -0.71
CA VAL A 419 12.59 32.33 0.61
C VAL A 419 13.76 32.67 1.53
N ASN A 420 15.00 32.56 1.06
CA ASN A 420 16.18 32.90 1.87
C ASN A 420 16.23 34.39 2.25
N GLU A 421 15.90 35.31 1.33
CA GLU A 421 15.83 36.76 1.60
C GLU A 421 14.82 37.12 2.70
N SER A 422 13.67 36.45 2.71
CA SER A 422 12.62 36.68 3.71
C SER A 422 12.96 36.18 5.13
N THR A 423 14.03 35.38 5.27
CA THR A 423 14.51 34.85 6.56
C THR A 423 15.67 35.63 7.17
N ASP A 424 16.20 36.66 6.48
CA ASP A 424 17.35 37.42 6.95
C ASP A 424 16.95 38.46 8.02
N ALA A 425 17.56 38.38 9.21
CA ALA A 425 17.20 39.14 10.41
C ALA A 425 17.30 40.66 10.26
N ASN A 426 17.95 41.16 9.21
CA ASN A 426 18.07 42.58 8.90
C ASN A 426 16.83 43.17 8.20
N TYR A 427 15.99 42.35 7.55
CA TYR A 427 14.76 42.83 6.89
C TYR A 427 13.60 43.06 7.87
N VAL A 428 13.60 42.37 9.01
CA VAL A 428 12.64 42.55 10.12
C VAL A 428 12.73 43.95 10.76
N LYS A 429 13.84 44.67 10.55
CA LYS A 429 14.08 45.98 11.17
C LYS A 429 13.48 47.17 10.40
N TYR A 430 13.10 47.00 9.13
CA TYR A 430 12.65 48.11 8.26
C TYR A 430 11.15 48.20 8.02
N ASN A 431 10.35 47.19 8.39
CA ASN A 431 8.88 47.26 8.33
C ASN A 431 8.27 47.44 9.72
N LYS A 432 8.39 48.67 10.23
CA LYS A 432 7.68 49.13 11.43
C LYS A 432 6.62 50.15 11.03
N PHE A 433 5.66 49.73 10.20
CA PHE A 433 4.39 50.44 10.07
C PHE A 433 3.28 49.41 9.80
N HIS A 434 2.39 49.30 10.80
CA HIS A 434 1.14 48.55 10.81
C HIS A 434 1.20 47.03 10.96
N ASN A 435 0.70 46.59 12.11
CA ASN A 435 -0.08 45.38 12.28
C ASN A 435 -0.83 45.01 11.00
N LYS A 436 -0.57 43.80 10.49
CA LYS A 436 -1.56 42.75 10.18
C LYS A 436 -1.02 41.90 9.01
N TYR A 437 -0.43 40.75 9.37
CA TYR A 437 0.02 39.65 8.52
C TYR A 437 0.93 40.05 7.35
N ASP A 438 2.26 39.87 7.42
CA ASP A 438 3.07 39.71 6.20
C ASP A 438 4.55 39.41 6.49
N GLY A 439 5.13 38.51 5.69
CA GLY A 439 6.57 38.23 5.66
C GLY A 439 6.88 36.93 4.93
N LEU A 440 6.33 35.81 5.43
CA LEU A 440 6.45 34.48 4.82
C LEU A 440 5.12 33.72 4.74
N TRP A 441 4.09 34.23 5.41
CA TRP A 441 2.81 33.54 5.59
C TRP A 441 1.63 34.18 4.83
N GLY A 442 1.81 35.38 4.25
CA GLY A 442 0.77 36.07 3.48
C GLY A 442 0.39 35.36 2.17
N ILE A 443 1.36 34.75 1.49
CA ILE A 443 1.12 33.93 0.28
C ILE A 443 0.44 32.59 0.64
N TRP A 444 0.65 32.10 1.87
CA TRP A 444 0.15 30.80 2.35
C TRP A 444 -1.21 30.86 3.05
N TYR A 445 -1.57 31.98 3.68
CA TYR A 445 -2.89 32.23 4.28
C TYR A 445 -3.83 33.07 3.40
N GLY A 446 -3.34 33.61 2.28
CA GLY A 446 -4.16 34.29 1.27
C GLY A 446 -5.07 33.35 0.45
N ILE A 447 -4.97 32.04 0.63
CA ILE A 447 -5.88 31.04 0.05
C ILE A 447 -7.03 30.83 1.05
N ASN A 448 -7.83 31.88 1.22
CA ASN A 448 -9.17 31.78 1.76
C ASN A 448 -10.13 32.34 0.70
N VAL A 449 -10.27 31.61 -0.41
CA VAL A 449 -11.43 31.62 -1.32
C VAL A 449 -11.61 30.24 -1.92
#